data_AF-A0A1Q3H862-F1
#
_entry.id   AF-A0A1Q3H862-F1
#
_cell.length_a   1.000
_cell.length_b   1.000
_cell.length_c   1.000
_cell.angle_alpha   90.00
_cell.angle_beta   90.00
_cell.angle_gamma   90.00
#
_symmetry.space_group_name_H-M   'P 1'
#
loop_
_entity.id
_entity.type
_entity.pdbx_description
1 polymer ?
#
loop_
_entity_poly.entity_id
_entity_poly.type
_entity_poly.pdbx_seq_one_letter_code
_entity_poly.pdbx_strand_id
1 'polypeptide(L)'
;MGKKRKRSDQHLTDIEDFPDKHKPACLNAHHGAYTDGHTCSYRWQGYLKAQSDSGLYTWPKDFGLQPPTGQNWNIGHPGNFQDKSTVPYWHESHHIIPHAELKNAIAWVGGDAPKANEIKLTVRGGLLDEAYNLNDKINMIILPMLALHARAVGLPKHRMTPSTFHHAAYSKVVLEEVKDAFRAMQEKASKHELPDYVQSKKKLEQLSIRLYGQIKSAGQLMKKGNMAGDSLDDIEQEHLLAEPAETSINAPLT
;
A
#
# COMPACT_ATOMS: atom_id res chain seq x y z
N MET A 1 -20.83 20.44 16.16
CA MET A 1 -20.65 19.29 15.25
C MET A 1 -19.66 19.67 14.16
N GLY A 2 -18.44 19.11 14.18
CA GLY A 2 -17.45 19.38 13.13
C GLY A 2 -17.81 18.65 11.84
N LYS A 3 -17.86 19.36 10.70
CA LYS A 3 -17.99 18.74 9.38
C LYS A 3 -16.85 17.74 9.20
N LYS A 4 -17.16 16.47 8.89
CA LYS A 4 -16.15 15.51 8.43
C LYS A 4 -15.54 16.03 7.13
N ARG A 5 -14.26 16.43 7.15
CA ARG A 5 -13.50 16.80 5.95
C ARG A 5 -13.42 15.60 5.02
N LYS A 6 -13.63 15.81 3.71
CA LYS A 6 -13.49 14.75 2.71
C LYS A 6 -12.01 14.39 2.53
N ARG A 7 -11.72 13.19 2.03
CA ARG A 7 -10.34 12.72 1.79
C ARG A 7 -9.57 13.64 0.82
N SER A 8 -10.25 14.26 -0.13
CA SER A 8 -9.73 15.30 -1.02
C SER A 8 -9.16 16.50 -0.26
N ASP A 9 -9.81 16.87 0.85
CA ASP A 9 -9.54 18.14 1.54
C ASP A 9 -8.20 18.09 2.29
N GLN A 10 -7.77 16.92 2.78
CA GLN A 10 -6.48 16.76 3.46
C GLN A 10 -5.31 16.90 2.47
N HIS A 11 -5.50 16.46 1.23
CA HIS A 11 -4.51 16.68 0.20
C HIS A 11 -4.39 18.16 -0.17
N LEU A 12 -5.53 18.87 -0.25
CA LEU A 12 -5.52 20.32 -0.41
C LEU A 12 -4.81 21.00 0.74
N THR A 13 -5.01 20.55 1.99
CA THR A 13 -4.26 21.04 3.14
C THR A 13 -2.74 20.84 3.00
N ASP A 14 -2.27 19.70 2.48
CA ASP A 14 -0.82 19.55 2.25
C ASP A 14 -0.30 20.46 1.13
N ILE A 15 -1.10 20.75 0.08
CA ILE A 15 -0.73 21.74 -0.94
C ILE A 15 -0.72 23.15 -0.34
N GLU A 16 -1.69 23.47 0.51
CA GLU A 16 -1.78 24.78 1.18
C GLU A 16 -0.61 24.97 2.16
N ASP A 17 -0.30 23.96 2.96
CA ASP A 17 0.75 23.99 3.98
C ASP A 17 2.15 23.78 3.37
N PHE A 18 2.25 23.07 2.23
CA PHE A 18 3.51 22.67 1.58
C PHE A 18 3.46 22.75 0.03
N PRO A 19 3.20 23.93 -0.56
CA PRO A 19 2.90 24.07 -2.00
C PRO A 19 4.00 23.54 -2.93
N ASP A 20 5.28 23.69 -2.53
CA ASP A 20 6.42 23.33 -3.36
C ASP A 20 6.90 21.88 -3.17
N LYS A 21 6.30 21.13 -2.23
CA LYS A 21 6.77 19.80 -1.83
C LYS A 21 5.97 18.65 -2.43
N HIS A 22 4.93 18.94 -3.20
CA HIS A 22 3.93 17.96 -3.65
C HIS A 22 4.30 17.18 -4.94
N LYS A 23 5.45 17.47 -5.56
CA LYS A 23 5.89 16.76 -6.77
C LYS A 23 7.36 16.35 -6.66
N PRO A 24 7.69 15.05 -6.68
CA PRO A 24 6.83 13.87 -6.90
C PRO A 24 6.14 13.32 -5.63
N ALA A 25 6.26 13.99 -4.49
CA ALA A 25 5.84 13.48 -3.17
C ALA A 25 4.32 13.52 -2.94
N CYS A 26 3.76 12.54 -2.22
CA CYS A 26 2.35 12.57 -1.84
C CYS A 26 2.06 11.65 -0.66
N LEU A 27 1.46 12.17 0.41
CA LEU A 27 1.12 11.38 1.60
C LEU A 27 -0.35 10.94 1.64
N ASN A 28 -1.11 11.18 0.57
CA ASN A 28 -2.57 10.97 0.55
C ASN A 28 -3.01 10.19 -0.69
N ALA A 29 -3.96 9.28 -0.49
CA ALA A 29 -4.66 8.59 -1.57
C ALA A 29 -5.83 9.45 -2.12
N HIS A 30 -5.53 10.64 -2.63
CA HIS A 30 -6.55 11.62 -3.05
C HIS A 30 -6.99 11.47 -4.51
N HIS A 31 -6.08 11.07 -5.39
CA HIS A 31 -6.37 10.94 -6.82
C HIS A 31 -6.70 9.50 -7.14
N GLY A 32 -7.99 9.17 -7.04
CA GLY A 32 -8.46 7.80 -7.27
C GLY A 32 -8.64 7.43 -8.73
N ALA A 33 -8.74 8.41 -9.64
CA ALA A 33 -8.89 8.11 -11.06
C ALA A 33 -7.58 7.54 -11.63
N TYR A 34 -7.71 6.64 -12.61
CA TYR A 34 -6.59 6.28 -13.46
C TYR A 34 -6.20 7.49 -14.31
N THR A 35 -4.97 7.94 -14.19
CA THR A 35 -4.45 9.05 -15.00
C THR A 35 -3.01 8.75 -15.31
N ASP A 36 -2.77 8.44 -16.58
CA ASP A 36 -1.45 8.10 -17.11
C ASP A 36 -0.44 9.21 -16.78
N GLY A 37 0.77 8.82 -16.38
CA GLY A 37 1.85 9.71 -15.94
C GLY A 37 1.62 10.43 -14.61
N HIS A 38 0.46 10.29 -13.95
CA HIS A 38 0.16 11.06 -12.74
C HIS A 38 0.70 10.38 -11.46
N THR A 39 1.66 11.01 -10.78
CA THR A 39 2.33 10.45 -9.58
C THR A 39 1.40 10.18 -8.40
N CYS A 40 0.29 10.91 -8.29
CA CYS A 40 -0.70 10.69 -7.23
C CYS A 40 -1.80 9.69 -7.62
N SER A 41 -1.86 9.25 -8.89
CA SER A 41 -2.83 8.24 -9.31
C SER A 41 -2.36 6.87 -8.82
N TYR A 42 -2.90 6.43 -7.69
CA TYR A 42 -2.53 5.11 -7.13
C TYR A 42 -2.87 3.97 -8.11
N ARG A 43 -3.88 4.15 -8.97
CA ARG A 43 -4.25 3.14 -9.98
C ARG A 43 -3.28 3.07 -11.13
N TRP A 44 -2.78 4.22 -11.60
CA TRP A 44 -1.68 4.26 -12.57
C TRP A 44 -0.41 3.62 -11.99
N GLN A 45 -0.08 3.93 -10.74
CA GLN A 45 1.08 3.36 -10.06
C GLN A 45 0.93 1.86 -9.80
N GLY A 46 -0.29 1.39 -9.49
CA GLY A 46 -0.63 -0.02 -9.43
C GLY A 46 -0.42 -0.74 -10.77
N TYR A 47 -0.83 -0.12 -11.88
CA TYR A 47 -0.54 -0.63 -13.23
C TYR A 47 0.97 -0.73 -13.49
N LEU A 48 1.74 0.32 -13.21
CA LEU A 48 3.20 0.30 -13.36
C LEU A 48 3.84 -0.81 -12.53
N LYS A 49 3.36 -1.03 -11.30
CA LYS A 49 3.80 -2.15 -10.48
C LYS A 49 3.48 -3.49 -11.14
N ALA A 50 2.26 -3.67 -11.62
CA ALA A 50 1.86 -4.91 -12.28
C ALA A 50 2.65 -5.19 -13.56
N GLN A 51 3.00 -4.15 -14.32
CA GLN A 51 3.91 -4.29 -15.47
C GLN A 51 5.31 -4.74 -15.05
N SER A 52 5.84 -4.14 -13.96
CA SER A 52 7.18 -4.50 -13.45
C SER A 52 7.28 -5.93 -12.92
N ASP A 53 6.15 -6.55 -12.54
CA ASP A 53 6.05 -7.94 -12.11
C ASP A 53 4.99 -8.69 -12.94
N SER A 54 5.06 -8.55 -14.26
CA SER A 54 4.04 -9.10 -15.17
C SER A 54 3.91 -10.63 -15.12
N GLY A 55 4.99 -11.33 -14.76
CA GLY A 55 4.98 -12.78 -14.56
C GLY A 55 4.01 -13.22 -13.46
N LEU A 56 3.87 -12.43 -12.39
CA LEU A 56 2.93 -12.71 -11.29
C LEU A 56 1.47 -12.71 -11.75
N TYR A 57 1.13 -11.87 -12.73
CA TYR A 57 -0.25 -11.68 -13.19
C TYR A 57 -0.58 -12.49 -14.46
N THR A 58 0.33 -13.33 -14.90
CA THR A 58 0.10 -14.20 -16.06
C THR A 58 -0.76 -15.40 -15.64
N TRP A 59 -1.82 -15.68 -16.40
CA TRP A 59 -2.64 -16.86 -16.14
C TRP A 59 -1.83 -18.13 -16.38
N PRO A 60 -1.72 -19.05 -15.40
CA PRO A 60 -0.93 -20.26 -15.59
C PRO A 60 -1.57 -21.19 -16.62
N LYS A 61 -0.77 -21.71 -17.55
CA LYS A 61 -1.24 -22.64 -18.59
C LYS A 61 -1.75 -23.97 -18.03
N ASP A 62 -1.19 -24.37 -16.89
CA ASP A 62 -1.50 -25.58 -16.13
C ASP A 62 -2.63 -25.36 -15.11
N PHE A 63 -3.19 -24.15 -15.01
CA PHE A 63 -4.34 -23.93 -14.16
C PHE A 63 -5.54 -24.66 -14.75
N GLY A 64 -6.19 -25.52 -13.95
CA GLY A 64 -7.27 -26.41 -14.40
C GLY A 64 -8.54 -25.72 -14.91
N LEU A 65 -8.57 -24.38 -14.91
CA LEU A 65 -9.62 -23.56 -15.49
C LEU A 65 -9.01 -22.53 -16.44
N GLN A 66 -9.66 -22.32 -17.58
CA GLN A 66 -9.28 -21.24 -18.50
C GLN A 66 -9.55 -19.87 -17.85
N PRO A 67 -8.81 -18.82 -18.24
CA PRO A 67 -9.14 -17.48 -17.80
C PRO A 67 -10.56 -17.11 -18.28
N PRO A 68 -11.27 -16.22 -17.56
CA PRO A 68 -12.56 -15.73 -18.02
C PRO A 68 -12.48 -15.16 -19.44
N THR A 69 -13.58 -15.29 -20.19
CA THR A 69 -13.71 -14.64 -21.50
C THR A 69 -13.58 -13.12 -21.37
N GLY A 70 -12.89 -12.48 -22.32
CA GLY A 70 -12.61 -11.04 -22.32
C GLY A 70 -11.18 -10.71 -21.90
N GLN A 71 -10.89 -9.43 -21.69
CA GLN A 71 -9.55 -8.94 -21.34
C GLN A 71 -9.44 -8.40 -19.90
N ASN A 72 -10.54 -8.41 -19.16
CA ASN A 72 -10.63 -7.80 -17.84
C ASN A 72 -9.81 -8.52 -16.75
N TRP A 73 -9.36 -9.75 -16.99
CA TRP A 73 -8.41 -10.45 -16.11
C TRP A 73 -6.94 -10.14 -16.46
N ASN A 74 -6.68 -9.58 -17.65
CA ASN A 74 -5.34 -9.40 -18.20
C ASN A 74 -4.81 -8.01 -17.84
N ILE A 75 -3.68 -7.93 -17.13
CA ILE A 75 -3.05 -6.66 -16.75
C ILE A 75 -2.56 -5.80 -17.93
N GLY A 76 -2.44 -6.39 -19.13
CA GLY A 76 -2.16 -5.66 -20.36
C GLY A 76 -3.34 -4.84 -20.89
N HIS A 77 -4.52 -4.98 -20.28
CA HIS A 77 -5.69 -4.17 -20.59
C HIS A 77 -5.88 -3.08 -19.52
N PRO A 78 -5.80 -1.78 -19.86
CA PRO A 78 -5.83 -0.69 -18.89
C PRO A 78 -7.18 -0.54 -18.16
N GLY A 79 -8.25 -1.15 -18.67
CA GLY A 79 -9.58 -1.12 -18.03
C GLY A 79 -9.56 -1.65 -16.58
N ASN A 80 -8.61 -2.52 -16.25
CA ASN A 80 -8.46 -3.11 -14.92
C ASN A 80 -8.10 -2.09 -13.83
N PHE A 81 -7.60 -0.92 -14.23
CA PHE A 81 -7.12 0.11 -13.33
C PHE A 81 -8.05 1.32 -13.28
N GLN A 82 -9.20 1.30 -13.99
CA GLN A 82 -10.03 2.51 -14.14
C GLN A 82 -11.15 2.61 -13.10
N ASP A 83 -11.46 1.53 -12.37
CA ASP A 83 -12.59 1.46 -11.45
C ASP A 83 -12.21 1.32 -9.98
N LYS A 84 -13.17 1.62 -9.09
CA LYS A 84 -13.02 1.49 -7.63
C LYS A 84 -13.39 0.08 -7.18
N SER A 85 -12.82 -0.33 -6.07
CA SER A 85 -13.03 -1.64 -5.46
C SER A 85 -14.50 -2.01 -5.13
N THR A 86 -15.45 -1.07 -5.16
CA THR A 86 -16.89 -1.37 -5.01
C THR A 86 -17.54 -1.96 -6.27
N VAL A 87 -16.84 -1.95 -7.40
CA VAL A 87 -17.27 -2.57 -8.65
C VAL A 87 -16.42 -3.83 -8.83
N PRO A 88 -17.03 -5.02 -9.00
CA PRO A 88 -16.28 -6.26 -9.13
C PRO A 88 -15.54 -6.28 -10.47
N TYR A 89 -14.28 -5.89 -10.42
CA TYR A 89 -13.32 -6.10 -11.49
C TYR A 89 -12.26 -7.09 -11.02
N TRP A 90 -11.64 -7.83 -11.93
CA TRP A 90 -10.82 -8.99 -11.58
C TRP A 90 -9.58 -8.66 -10.77
N HIS A 91 -9.14 -7.41 -10.81
CA HIS A 91 -7.92 -6.89 -10.23
C HIS A 91 -8.18 -5.48 -9.68
N GLU A 92 -7.63 -5.16 -8.51
CA GLU A 92 -7.75 -3.82 -7.92
C GLU A 92 -6.42 -3.33 -7.34
N SER A 93 -6.10 -2.05 -7.59
CA SER A 93 -4.88 -1.42 -7.07
C SER A 93 -5.02 -1.09 -5.60
N HIS A 94 -4.18 -1.72 -4.78
CA HIS A 94 -4.21 -1.64 -3.33
C HIS A 94 -2.90 -1.08 -2.79
N HIS A 95 -2.97 -0.19 -1.80
CA HIS A 95 -1.80 0.27 -1.06
C HIS A 95 -1.34 -0.82 -0.09
N ILE A 96 -0.04 -1.13 -0.10
CA ILE A 96 0.57 -2.10 0.82
C ILE A 96 0.64 -1.50 2.23
N ILE A 97 1.23 -0.32 2.36
CA ILE A 97 1.04 0.55 3.52
C ILE A 97 -0.19 1.40 3.23
N PRO A 98 -1.34 1.16 3.88
CA PRO A 98 -2.54 1.88 3.51
C PRO A 98 -2.55 3.30 4.10
N HIS A 99 -3.26 4.19 3.41
CA HIS A 99 -3.28 5.62 3.72
C HIS A 99 -3.69 5.92 5.17
N ALA A 100 -4.68 5.19 5.71
CA ALA A 100 -5.19 5.47 7.05
C ALA A 100 -4.14 5.17 8.12
N GLU A 101 -3.31 4.16 7.88
CA GLU A 101 -2.32 3.59 8.76
C GLU A 101 -1.09 4.50 8.77
N LEU A 102 -0.63 4.96 7.61
CA LEU A 102 0.37 6.02 7.52
C LEU A 102 -0.10 7.29 8.25
N LYS A 103 -1.35 7.72 8.01
CA LYS A 103 -1.92 8.90 8.66
C LYS A 103 -1.97 8.74 10.19
N ASN A 104 -2.38 7.57 10.67
CA ASN A 104 -2.48 7.27 12.09
C ASN A 104 -1.09 7.19 12.74
N ALA A 105 -0.10 6.61 12.07
CA ALA A 105 1.27 6.56 12.55
C ALA A 105 1.90 7.96 12.62
N ILE A 106 1.67 8.83 11.62
CA ILE A 106 2.12 10.24 11.66
C ILE A 106 1.47 10.98 12.83
N ALA A 107 0.18 10.76 13.10
CA ALA A 107 -0.49 11.36 14.26
C ALA A 107 0.09 10.81 15.58
N TRP A 108 0.41 9.52 15.64
CA TRP A 108 1.02 8.87 16.80
C TRP A 108 2.39 9.44 17.17
N VAL A 109 3.20 9.88 16.20
CA VAL A 109 4.51 10.53 16.47
C VAL A 109 4.36 11.75 17.39
N GLY A 110 3.30 12.53 17.22
CA GLY A 110 2.99 13.67 18.10
C GLY A 110 2.40 13.27 19.45
N GLY A 111 1.75 12.11 19.53
CA GLY A 111 1.11 11.58 20.74
C GLY A 111 0.25 12.63 21.46
N ASP A 112 0.38 12.67 22.78
CA ASP A 112 -0.26 13.66 23.66
C ASP A 112 0.62 14.89 23.95
N ALA A 113 1.68 15.12 23.16
CA ALA A 113 2.58 16.24 23.39
C ALA A 113 1.84 17.59 23.23
N PRO A 114 2.22 18.65 23.98
CA PRO A 114 1.58 19.97 23.90
C PRO A 114 1.55 20.61 22.49
N LYS A 115 2.36 20.09 21.57
CA LYS A 115 2.51 20.54 20.17
C LYS A 115 2.25 19.42 19.15
N ALA A 116 1.41 18.44 19.48
CA ALA A 116 1.15 17.27 18.63
C ALA A 116 0.77 17.64 17.18
N ASN A 117 -0.01 18.71 16.97
CA ASN A 117 -0.36 19.18 15.63
C ASN A 117 0.83 19.76 14.86
N GLU A 118 1.70 20.54 15.51
CA GLU A 118 2.94 21.07 14.90
C GLU A 118 3.89 19.93 14.55
N ILE A 119 4.04 18.95 15.45
CA ILE A 119 4.86 17.75 15.21
C ILE A 119 4.31 17.00 14.00
N LYS A 120 2.99 16.75 13.95
CA LYS A 120 2.33 16.11 12.81
C LYS A 120 2.62 16.85 11.49
N LEU A 121 2.52 18.18 11.46
CA LEU A 121 2.84 18.97 10.27
C LEU A 121 4.32 18.87 9.90
N THR A 122 5.22 18.94 10.89
CA THR A 122 6.67 18.82 10.68
C THR A 122 7.02 17.45 10.08
N VAL A 123 6.41 16.37 10.59
CA VAL A 123 6.59 15.03 10.04
C VAL A 123 6.10 14.92 8.60
N ARG A 124 4.93 15.48 8.29
CA ARG A 124 4.40 15.50 6.93
C ARG A 124 5.32 16.28 5.99
N GLY A 125 5.72 17.48 6.40
CA GLY A 125 6.64 18.33 5.65
C GLY A 125 7.97 17.64 5.37
N GLY A 126 8.57 17.00 6.38
CA GLY A 126 9.83 16.28 6.23
C GLY A 126 9.74 15.05 5.30
N LEU A 127 8.67 14.26 5.39
CA LEU A 127 8.45 13.15 4.44
C LEU A 127 8.23 13.66 3.00
N LEU A 128 7.56 14.79 2.83
CA LEU A 128 7.38 15.43 1.53
C LEU A 128 8.69 16.00 0.98
N ASP A 129 9.54 16.60 1.82
CA ASP A 129 10.88 17.08 1.46
C ASP A 129 11.76 15.94 0.92
N GLU A 130 11.67 14.77 1.54
CA GLU A 130 12.36 13.56 1.10
C GLU A 130 11.70 12.88 -0.10
N ALA A 131 10.68 13.50 -0.68
CA ALA A 131 9.92 12.98 -1.81
C ALA A 131 9.28 11.62 -1.57
N TYR A 132 8.90 11.29 -0.33
CA TYR A 132 8.13 10.07 -0.07
C TYR A 132 6.74 10.17 -0.69
N ASN A 133 6.36 9.15 -1.47
CA ASN A 133 5.08 9.07 -2.13
C ASN A 133 4.37 7.77 -1.77
N LEU A 134 3.32 7.89 -0.96
CA LEU A 134 2.42 6.80 -0.57
C LEU A 134 1.86 6.05 -1.77
N ASN A 135 1.66 6.74 -2.90
CA ASN A 135 1.09 6.17 -4.10
C ASN A 135 2.14 5.56 -5.03
N ASP A 136 3.44 5.68 -4.74
CA ASP A 136 4.49 5.13 -5.60
C ASP A 136 4.32 3.62 -5.82
N LYS A 137 4.66 3.14 -7.02
CA LYS A 137 4.56 1.72 -7.43
C LYS A 137 5.16 0.76 -6.40
N ILE A 138 6.19 1.15 -5.64
CA ILE A 138 6.79 0.33 -4.57
C ILE A 138 5.80 -0.04 -3.47
N ASN A 139 4.85 0.85 -3.18
CA ASN A 139 3.82 0.69 -2.15
C ASN A 139 2.46 0.25 -2.75
N MET A 140 2.45 -0.16 -4.02
CA MET A 140 1.26 -0.66 -4.68
C MET A 140 1.33 -2.17 -4.87
N ILE A 141 0.18 -2.81 -4.88
CA ILE A 141 -0.02 -4.17 -5.36
C ILE A 141 -1.38 -4.24 -6.04
N ILE A 142 -1.52 -5.15 -6.99
CA ILE A 142 -2.82 -5.47 -7.56
C ILE A 142 -3.32 -6.77 -6.96
N LEU A 143 -4.49 -6.73 -6.34
CA LEU A 143 -5.09 -7.87 -5.68
C LEU A 143 -6.33 -8.35 -6.46
N PRO A 144 -6.49 -9.66 -6.65
CA PRO A 144 -7.69 -10.18 -7.28
C PRO A 144 -8.95 -9.97 -6.43
N MET A 145 -10.11 -9.75 -7.04
CA MET A 145 -11.37 -9.64 -6.28
C MET A 145 -12.06 -11.01 -6.06
N LEU A 146 -11.71 -12.01 -6.86
CA LEU A 146 -12.38 -13.32 -6.91
C LEU A 146 -11.41 -14.44 -6.55
N ALA A 147 -11.91 -15.45 -5.81
CA ALA A 147 -11.10 -16.53 -5.27
C ALA A 147 -10.43 -17.35 -6.38
N LEU A 148 -11.12 -17.54 -7.52
CA LEU A 148 -10.56 -18.22 -8.67
C LEU A 148 -9.30 -17.52 -9.21
N HIS A 149 -9.31 -16.19 -9.29
CA HIS A 149 -8.20 -15.40 -9.84
C HIS A 149 -7.05 -15.34 -8.86
N ALA A 150 -7.36 -15.14 -7.57
CA ALA A 150 -6.43 -15.28 -6.46
C ALA A 150 -5.67 -16.62 -6.53
N ARG A 151 -6.39 -17.74 -6.65
CA ARG A 151 -5.77 -19.07 -6.80
C ARG A 151 -4.99 -19.24 -8.11
N ALA A 152 -5.47 -18.70 -9.22
CA ALA A 152 -4.77 -18.78 -10.51
C ALA A 152 -3.39 -18.13 -10.40
N VAL A 153 -3.35 -16.85 -10.04
CA VAL A 153 -2.13 -16.04 -9.98
C VAL A 153 -1.31 -16.24 -8.71
N GLY A 154 -1.85 -16.95 -7.72
CA GLY A 154 -1.20 -17.20 -6.43
C GLY A 154 -1.02 -15.92 -5.62
N LEU A 155 -2.06 -15.09 -5.56
CA LEU A 155 -2.17 -13.91 -4.71
C LEU A 155 -3.40 -14.05 -3.81
N PRO A 156 -3.41 -13.44 -2.61
CA PRO A 156 -4.65 -13.33 -1.83
C PRO A 156 -5.63 -12.41 -2.56
N LYS A 157 -6.93 -12.65 -2.36
CA LYS A 157 -7.96 -11.70 -2.76
C LYS A 157 -7.79 -10.38 -2.01
N HIS A 158 -8.22 -9.30 -2.63
CA HIS A 158 -8.38 -8.01 -1.97
C HIS A 158 -9.30 -8.15 -0.75
N ARG A 159 -10.47 -8.78 -0.88
CA ARG A 159 -11.47 -8.85 0.20
C ARG A 159 -11.90 -10.25 0.55
N MET A 160 -12.28 -10.43 1.82
CA MET A 160 -12.96 -11.64 2.29
C MET A 160 -14.37 -11.74 1.68
N THR A 161 -15.16 -10.66 1.75
CA THR A 161 -16.51 -10.57 1.18
C THR A 161 -16.72 -9.26 0.42
N PRO A 162 -17.77 -9.13 -0.43
CA PRO A 162 -18.09 -7.87 -1.10
C PRO A 162 -18.33 -6.69 -0.15
N SER A 163 -18.81 -6.96 1.08
CA SER A 163 -19.11 -5.95 2.11
C SER A 163 -17.98 -5.74 3.12
N THR A 164 -16.96 -6.59 3.13
CA THR A 164 -15.76 -6.44 3.99
C THR A 164 -14.72 -5.60 3.26
N PHE A 165 -14.87 -4.28 3.30
CA PHE A 165 -13.97 -3.31 2.67
C PHE A 165 -12.70 -3.02 3.47
N HIS A 166 -12.69 -3.40 4.74
CA HIS A 166 -11.64 -3.10 5.70
C HIS A 166 -10.86 -4.38 6.02
N HIS A 167 -9.54 -4.28 6.06
CA HIS A 167 -8.61 -5.37 6.35
C HIS A 167 -8.11 -5.21 7.78
N ALA A 168 -8.96 -5.50 8.75
CA ALA A 168 -8.70 -5.12 10.15
C ALA A 168 -7.46 -5.81 10.72
N ALA A 169 -7.26 -7.10 10.42
CA ALA A 169 -6.10 -7.85 10.88
C ALA A 169 -4.83 -7.37 10.18
N TYR A 170 -4.88 -7.21 8.85
CA TYR A 170 -3.76 -6.69 8.07
C TYR A 170 -3.36 -5.27 8.48
N SER A 171 -4.32 -4.35 8.54
CA SER A 171 -4.13 -2.95 8.94
C SER A 171 -3.53 -2.81 10.33
N LYS A 172 -3.89 -3.70 11.27
CA LYS A 172 -3.33 -3.69 12.62
C LYS A 172 -1.83 -3.99 12.59
N VAL A 173 -1.40 -5.03 11.88
CA VAL A 173 0.02 -5.38 11.76
C VAL A 173 0.79 -4.26 11.07
N VAL A 174 0.28 -3.78 9.93
CA VAL A 174 0.96 -2.71 9.17
C VAL A 174 1.08 -1.42 9.98
N LEU A 175 0.07 -1.05 10.77
CA LEU A 175 0.15 0.14 11.62
C LEU A 175 1.30 0.04 12.63
N GLU A 176 1.47 -1.10 13.29
CA GLU A 176 2.56 -1.28 14.25
C GLU A 176 3.94 -1.24 13.55
N GLU A 177 4.07 -1.88 12.38
CA GLU A 177 5.30 -1.81 11.59
C GLU A 177 5.64 -0.38 11.12
N VAL A 178 4.64 0.42 10.73
CA VAL A 178 4.85 1.83 10.37
C VAL A 178 5.25 2.66 11.60
N LYS A 179 4.66 2.39 12.77
CA LYS A 179 5.09 3.04 14.03
C LYS A 179 6.54 2.67 14.37
N ASP A 180 6.93 1.44 14.13
CA ASP A 180 8.31 0.98 14.35
C ASP A 180 9.28 1.66 13.39
N ALA A 181 8.89 1.85 12.14
CA ALA A 181 9.64 2.69 11.20
C ALA A 181 9.79 4.14 11.69
N PHE A 182 8.81 4.66 12.42
CA PHE A 182 8.79 6.01 13.02
C PHE A 182 9.28 6.09 14.46
N ARG A 183 9.73 5.01 15.09
CA ARG A 183 10.06 5.02 16.53
C ARG A 183 11.16 6.03 16.86
N ALA A 184 12.24 6.05 16.09
CA ALA A 184 13.31 7.04 16.23
C ALA A 184 12.83 8.49 15.98
N MET A 185 11.84 8.67 15.11
CA MET A 185 11.21 9.97 14.85
C MET A 185 10.38 10.43 16.05
N GLN A 186 9.61 9.53 16.65
CA GLN A 186 8.82 9.79 17.86
C GLN A 186 9.70 10.14 19.05
N GLU A 187 10.80 9.41 19.25
CA GLU A 187 11.77 9.69 20.32
C GLU A 187 12.38 11.09 20.16
N LYS A 188 12.78 11.46 18.95
CA LYS A 188 13.31 12.81 18.66
C LYS A 188 12.26 13.91 18.82
N ALA A 189 11.06 13.69 18.30
CA ALA A 189 9.95 14.64 18.43
C ALA A 189 9.59 14.89 19.90
N SER A 190 9.67 13.86 20.76
CA SER A 190 9.43 13.99 22.20
C SER A 190 10.46 14.88 22.92
N LYS A 191 11.64 15.04 22.32
CA LYS A 191 12.75 15.89 22.78
C LYS A 191 12.83 17.23 22.03
N HIS A 192 11.86 17.54 21.17
CA HIS A 192 11.88 18.71 20.29
C HIS A 192 13.06 18.75 19.30
N GLU A 193 13.57 17.58 18.90
CA GLU A 193 14.64 17.44 17.92
C GLU A 193 14.09 17.14 16.52
N LEU A 194 14.84 17.53 15.48
CA LEU A 194 14.51 17.20 14.09
C LEU A 194 14.81 15.72 13.78
N PRO A 195 13.80 14.95 13.31
CA PRO A 195 13.98 13.58 12.85
C PRO A 195 14.87 13.46 11.60
N ASP A 196 15.42 12.25 11.40
CA ASP A 196 16.06 11.88 10.13
C ASP A 196 15.00 11.35 9.17
N TYR A 197 14.47 12.23 8.33
CA TYR A 197 13.42 11.90 7.38
C TYR A 197 13.89 11.00 6.24
N VAL A 198 15.16 11.09 5.84
CA VAL A 198 15.79 10.21 4.83
C VAL A 198 15.69 8.77 5.30
N GLN A 199 16.10 8.52 6.54
CA GLN A 199 16.07 7.18 7.12
C GLN A 199 14.64 6.69 7.35
N SER A 200 13.71 7.57 7.72
CA SER A 200 12.29 7.20 7.84
C SER A 200 11.65 6.83 6.50
N LYS A 201 11.90 7.60 5.44
CA LYS A 201 11.48 7.24 4.07
C LYS A 201 12.00 5.87 3.68
N LYS A 202 13.31 5.64 3.84
CA LYS A 202 13.95 4.37 3.50
C LYS A 202 13.29 3.19 4.23
N LYS A 203 12.97 3.35 5.51
CA LYS A 203 12.27 2.32 6.30
C LYS A 203 10.85 2.05 5.77
N LEU A 204 10.10 3.07 5.40
CA LEU A 204 8.77 2.90 4.81
C LEU A 204 8.84 2.16 3.47
N GLU A 205 9.79 2.52 2.59
CA GLU A 205 9.98 1.85 1.31
C GLU A 205 10.42 0.39 1.47
N GLN A 206 11.34 0.13 2.41
CA GLN A 206 11.75 -1.23 2.77
C GLN A 206 10.59 -2.05 3.34
N LEU A 207 9.75 -1.43 4.17
CA LEU A 207 8.52 -2.06 4.69
C LEU A 207 7.56 -2.43 3.56
N SER A 208 7.32 -1.53 2.59
CA SER A 208 6.51 -1.84 1.42
C SER A 208 7.08 -3.02 0.61
N ILE A 209 8.39 -3.07 0.38
CA ILE A 209 9.05 -4.19 -0.32
C ILE A 209 8.88 -5.51 0.45
N ARG A 210 9.12 -5.49 1.76
CA ARG A 210 9.01 -6.67 2.62
C ARG A 210 7.59 -7.23 2.62
N LEU A 211 6.61 -6.37 2.90
CA LEU A 211 5.18 -6.72 2.90
C LEU A 211 4.73 -7.21 1.51
N TYR A 212 5.22 -6.62 0.42
CA TYR A 212 4.96 -7.12 -0.94
C TYR A 212 5.37 -8.59 -1.10
N GLY A 213 6.59 -8.92 -0.66
CA GLY A 213 7.11 -10.29 -0.69
C GLY A 213 6.27 -11.26 0.14
N GLN A 214 5.87 -10.84 1.34
CA GLN A 214 5.03 -11.65 2.23
C GLN A 214 3.61 -11.86 1.70
N ILE A 215 2.99 -10.83 1.10
CA ILE A 215 1.67 -10.97 0.46
C ILE A 215 1.74 -11.97 -0.69
N LYS A 216 2.78 -11.90 -1.53
CA LYS A 216 3.01 -12.87 -2.61
C LYS A 216 3.20 -14.28 -2.07
N SER A 217 4.04 -14.43 -1.05
CA SER A 217 4.33 -15.71 -0.41
C SER A 217 3.06 -16.33 0.20
N ALA A 218 2.27 -15.54 0.93
CA ALA A 218 0.98 -15.96 1.48
C ALA A 218 0.03 -16.46 0.38
N GLY A 219 -0.10 -15.73 -0.73
CA GLY A 219 -0.91 -16.15 -1.87
C GLY A 219 -0.47 -17.49 -2.47
N GLN A 220 0.83 -17.77 -2.54
CA GLN A 220 1.35 -19.07 -2.98
C GLN A 220 1.07 -20.18 -1.97
N LEU A 221 1.15 -19.90 -0.67
CA LEU A 221 0.81 -20.86 0.37
C LEU A 221 -0.68 -21.19 0.37
N MET A 222 -1.55 -20.18 0.25
CA MET A 222 -3.00 -20.34 0.10
C MET A 222 -3.33 -21.18 -1.15
N LYS A 223 -2.68 -20.91 -2.29
CA LYS A 223 -2.84 -21.71 -3.52
C LYS A 223 -2.51 -23.19 -3.32
N LYS A 224 -1.49 -23.49 -2.51
CA LYS A 224 -1.05 -24.87 -2.19
C LYS A 224 -1.87 -25.54 -1.08
N GLY A 225 -2.74 -24.78 -0.40
CA GLY A 225 -3.46 -25.27 0.79
C GLY A 225 -2.61 -25.31 2.07
N ASN A 226 -1.45 -24.63 2.08
CA ASN A 226 -0.54 -24.57 3.23
C ASN A 226 -0.78 -23.37 4.15
N MET A 227 -1.72 -22.49 3.78
CA MET A 227 -2.21 -21.38 4.60
C MET A 227 -3.74 -21.32 4.43
N ALA A 228 -4.45 -21.12 5.53
CA ALA A 228 -5.91 -21.03 5.51
C ALA A 228 -6.39 -19.68 4.90
N GLY A 229 -7.65 -19.66 4.48
CA GLY A 229 -8.26 -18.46 3.89
C GLY A 229 -7.81 -18.18 2.46
N ASP A 230 -8.22 -17.03 1.94
CA ASP A 230 -7.95 -16.67 0.54
C ASP A 230 -7.91 -15.15 0.30
N SER A 231 -7.90 -14.34 1.35
CA SER A 231 -7.90 -12.88 1.28
C SER A 231 -6.74 -12.23 2.06
N LEU A 232 -6.50 -10.95 1.82
CA LEU A 232 -5.45 -10.18 2.49
C LEU A 232 -5.59 -10.21 4.03
N ASP A 233 -6.83 -10.24 4.53
CA ASP A 233 -7.12 -10.24 5.96
C ASP A 233 -6.96 -11.62 6.61
N ASP A 234 -6.84 -12.67 5.80
CA ASP A 234 -6.60 -14.05 6.27
C ASP A 234 -5.11 -14.36 6.43
N ILE A 235 -4.21 -13.45 6.03
CA ILE A 235 -2.77 -13.68 6.17
C ILE A 235 -2.42 -13.70 7.66
N GLU A 236 -1.79 -14.79 8.08
CA GLU A 236 -1.31 -14.96 9.46
C GLU A 236 -0.32 -13.84 9.82
N GLN A 237 -0.47 -13.28 11.02
CA GLN A 237 0.37 -12.16 11.48
C GLN A 237 1.85 -12.54 11.50
N GLU A 238 2.17 -13.77 11.91
CA GLU A 238 3.53 -14.30 11.92
C GLU A 238 4.16 -14.30 10.52
N HIS A 239 3.37 -14.57 9.48
CA HIS A 239 3.82 -14.50 8.09
C HIS A 239 4.15 -13.06 7.66
N LEU A 240 3.35 -12.09 8.10
CA LEU A 240 3.57 -10.66 7.86
C LEU A 240 4.73 -10.07 8.68
N LEU A 241 5.15 -10.74 9.74
CA LEU A 241 6.27 -10.31 10.58
C LEU A 241 7.58 -11.05 10.26
N ALA A 242 7.52 -12.15 9.48
CA ALA A 242 8.70 -12.92 9.12
C ALA A 242 9.69 -12.10 8.27
N GLU A 243 10.96 -12.08 8.65
CA GLU A 243 12.01 -11.52 7.80
C GLU A 243 12.10 -12.30 6.47
N PRO A 244 12.34 -11.60 5.34
CA PRO A 244 12.52 -12.29 4.07
C PRO A 244 13.76 -13.18 4.18
N ALA A 245 13.65 -14.44 3.76
CA ALA A 245 14.81 -15.31 3.62
C ALA A 245 15.86 -14.59 2.74
N GLU A 246 17.12 -14.55 3.19
CA GLU A 246 18.23 -13.73 2.65
C GLU A 246 18.47 -13.86 1.13
N THR A 247 17.80 -14.78 0.45
CA THR A 247 17.99 -15.13 -0.97
C THR A 247 17.36 -14.18 -2.00
N SER A 248 16.70 -13.06 -1.64
CA SER A 248 15.96 -12.23 -2.62
C SER A 248 16.35 -10.75 -2.71
N ILE A 249 17.34 -10.28 -1.95
CA ILE A 249 17.63 -8.83 -1.81
C ILE A 249 18.57 -8.28 -2.90
N ASN A 250 19.09 -9.12 -3.81
CA ASN A 250 20.07 -8.71 -4.82
C ASN A 250 19.50 -8.46 -6.23
N ALA A 251 18.18 -8.39 -6.41
CA ALA A 251 17.64 -7.87 -7.67
C ALA A 251 17.67 -6.33 -7.62
N PRO A 252 18.50 -5.63 -8.41
CA PRO A 252 18.46 -4.18 -8.45
C PRO A 252 17.07 -3.72 -8.89
N LEU A 253 16.49 -2.79 -8.13
CA LEU A 253 15.35 -2.01 -8.57
C LEU A 253 15.84 -1.08 -9.70
N THR A 254 15.72 -1.53 -10.95
CA THR A 254 15.87 -0.69 -12.15
C THR A 254 14.54 -0.03 -12.51
#